data_AF-A0A4Y2DY23-F1
#
_entry.id   AF-A0A4Y2DY23-F1
#
_cell.length_a   1.000
_cell.length_b   1.000
_cell.length_c   1.000
_cell.angle_alpha   90.00
_cell.angle_beta   90.00
_cell.angle_gamma   90.00
#
_symmetry.space_group_name_H-M   'P 1'
#
loop_
_entity.id
_entity.type
_entity.pdbx_description
1 polymer ?
#
loop_
_entity_poly.entity_id
_entity_poly.type
_entity_poly.pdbx_seq_one_letter_code
_entity_poly.pdbx_strand_id
1 'polypeptide(L)'
;MTNAQHSKSHKSLIVILNPELKAYTKFKTDHTIILELHLKKIILNISSVYFPPHDNIDDSINEFLTYNFNRSFNIITGDFNCRSQTWGCNFEDHRGRKLMEFLTLNNLNICNIKEHGPTFISHCLNTGYPDLTIVSSALINKVKKCGILDRHSFSDHRYIYFKLDLEFQPSTEFYLKTGYGSGKFLRGLKPHIEPLTRQLNSVYC
;
A
#
# COMPACT_ATOMS: atom_id res chain seq x y z
N MET A 1 3.95 -25.01 -13.91
CA MET A 1 4.25 -25.10 -12.47
C MET A 1 3.97 -23.74 -11.86
N THR A 2 3.03 -23.66 -10.92
CA THR A 2 2.70 -22.43 -10.19
C THR A 2 3.88 -22.04 -9.29
N ASN A 3 4.38 -20.81 -9.42
CA ASN A 3 5.48 -20.32 -8.59
C ASN A 3 4.87 -19.75 -7.30
N ALA A 4 4.85 -20.56 -6.24
CA ALA A 4 4.22 -20.26 -4.97
C ALA A 4 5.28 -20.02 -3.88
N GLN A 5 5.20 -18.90 -3.15
CA GLN A 5 6.16 -18.52 -2.12
C GLN A 5 5.42 -18.07 -0.85
N HIS A 6 5.86 -18.55 0.32
CA HIS A 6 5.18 -18.37 1.61
C HIS A 6 6.07 -17.70 2.66
N SER A 7 5.46 -17.07 3.68
CA SER A 7 6.14 -16.55 4.88
C SER A 7 6.75 -17.68 5.73
N LYS A 8 7.63 -17.38 6.71
CA LYS A 8 8.33 -18.44 7.47
C LYS A 8 7.35 -19.32 8.26
N SER A 9 6.27 -18.74 8.79
CA SER A 9 5.23 -19.47 9.52
C SER A 9 4.16 -20.11 8.61
N HIS A 10 4.26 -19.93 7.29
CA HIS A 10 3.29 -20.39 6.29
C HIS A 10 1.88 -19.79 6.41
N LYS A 11 1.70 -18.71 7.19
CA LYS A 11 0.42 -17.99 7.31
C LYS A 11 0.10 -17.07 6.13
N SER A 12 1.11 -16.70 5.34
CA SER A 12 0.96 -15.85 4.15
C SER A 12 1.58 -16.49 2.93
N LEU A 13 0.93 -16.35 1.76
CA LEU A 13 1.31 -17.01 0.51
C LEU A 13 1.05 -16.10 -0.68
N ILE A 14 2.01 -16.04 -1.61
CA ILE A 14 1.84 -15.42 -2.92
C ILE A 14 1.98 -16.50 -3.98
N VAL A 15 0.99 -16.58 -4.87
CA VAL A 15 0.99 -17.50 -6.02
C VAL A 15 0.98 -16.69 -7.31
N ILE A 16 1.98 -16.92 -8.16
CA ILE A 16 2.06 -16.31 -9.49
C ILE A 16 1.59 -17.32 -10.52
N LEU A 17 0.49 -16.98 -11.20
CA LEU A 17 -0.13 -17.85 -12.20
C LEU A 17 0.45 -17.66 -13.61
N ASN A 18 0.94 -16.47 -13.94
CA ASN A 18 1.56 -16.20 -15.23
C ASN A 18 3.05 -16.61 -15.20
N PRO A 19 3.47 -17.64 -15.97
CA PRO A 19 4.85 -18.14 -15.94
C PRO A 19 5.87 -17.18 -16.57
N GLU A 20 5.44 -16.20 -17.37
CA GLU A 20 6.33 -15.20 -17.98
C GLU A 20 6.82 -14.15 -16.98
N LEU A 21 6.13 -14.02 -15.85
CA LEU A 21 6.45 -13.06 -14.81
C LEU A 21 7.59 -13.56 -13.94
N LYS A 22 8.68 -12.77 -13.88
CA LYS A 22 9.82 -13.03 -13.02
C LYS A 22 9.63 -12.32 -11.69
N ALA A 23 9.62 -13.09 -10.60
CA ALA A 23 9.53 -12.57 -9.25
C ALA A 23 10.61 -13.18 -8.36
N TYR A 24 11.10 -12.37 -7.43
CA TYR A 24 12.16 -12.72 -6.50
C TYR A 24 11.71 -12.44 -5.07
N THR A 25 12.02 -13.33 -4.12
CA THR A 25 11.77 -13.03 -2.71
C THR A 25 12.67 -11.88 -2.28
N LYS A 26 12.08 -10.75 -1.91
CA LYS A 26 12.83 -9.59 -1.43
C LYS A 26 12.92 -9.56 0.08
N PHE A 27 11.83 -9.91 0.73
CA PHE A 27 11.71 -9.86 2.17
C PHE A 27 10.79 -10.97 2.65
N LYS A 28 11.14 -11.59 3.78
CA LYS A 28 10.39 -12.70 4.35
C LYS A 28 10.56 -12.72 5.86
N THR A 29 9.46 -12.58 6.58
CA THR A 29 9.36 -12.65 8.04
C THR A 29 8.46 -13.82 8.42
N ASP A 30 8.07 -13.88 9.69
CA ASP A 30 7.20 -14.94 10.19
C ASP A 30 5.82 -14.85 9.53
N HIS A 31 5.22 -13.67 9.47
CA HIS A 31 3.87 -13.51 8.95
C HIS A 31 3.76 -12.75 7.63
N THR A 32 4.86 -12.18 7.14
CA THR A 32 4.88 -11.43 5.89
C THR A 32 5.84 -12.04 4.87
N ILE A 33 5.43 -12.01 3.60
CA ILE A 33 6.32 -12.24 2.45
C ILE A 33 6.15 -11.11 1.44
N ILE A 34 7.27 -10.62 0.91
CA ILE A 34 7.33 -9.59 -0.13
C ILE A 34 8.10 -10.14 -1.32
N LEU A 35 7.44 -10.16 -2.47
CA LEU A 35 8.03 -10.50 -3.76
C LEU A 35 8.28 -9.24 -4.57
N GLU A 36 9.46 -9.16 -5.17
CA GLU A 36 9.80 -8.15 -6.15
C GLU A 36 9.54 -8.69 -7.56
N LEU A 37 8.56 -8.11 -8.23
CA LEU A 37 8.11 -8.44 -9.57
C LEU A 37 8.78 -7.50 -10.58
N HIS A 38 9.58 -8.07 -11.48
CA HIS A 38 10.30 -7.32 -12.51
C HIS A 38 9.45 -7.23 -13.77
N LEU A 39 8.83 -6.07 -14.00
CA LEU A 39 8.07 -5.78 -15.20
C LEU A 39 8.92 -4.90 -16.12
N LYS A 40 8.61 -4.89 -17.44
CA LYS A 40 9.45 -4.26 -18.47
C LYS A 40 9.87 -2.80 -18.19
N LYS A 41 9.06 -2.03 -17.47
CA LYS A 41 9.29 -0.60 -17.18
C LYS A 41 9.27 -0.25 -15.69
N ILE A 42 8.94 -1.21 -14.83
CA ILE A 42 8.67 -0.96 -13.41
C ILE A 42 9.03 -2.19 -12.59
N ILE A 43 9.59 -1.96 -11.41
CA ILE A 43 9.74 -2.96 -10.37
C ILE A 43 8.62 -2.74 -9.35
N LEU A 44 7.81 -3.79 -9.13
CA LEU A 44 6.66 -3.76 -8.23
C LEU A 44 6.90 -4.73 -7.08
N ASN A 45 6.72 -4.27 -5.84
CA ASN A 45 6.77 -5.14 -4.67
C ASN A 45 5.35 -5.55 -4.27
N ILE A 46 5.10 -6.85 -4.18
CA ILE A 46 3.82 -7.41 -3.77
C ILE A 46 4.04 -8.12 -2.44
N SER A 47 3.30 -7.69 -1.42
CA SER A 47 3.37 -8.24 -0.07
C SER A 47 2.08 -8.97 0.28
N SER A 48 2.22 -10.17 0.85
CA SER A 48 1.15 -10.90 1.51
C SER A 48 1.42 -10.90 3.01
N VAL A 49 0.43 -10.47 3.78
CA VAL A 49 0.55 -10.16 5.21
C VAL A 49 -0.52 -10.88 6.01
N TYR A 50 -0.17 -11.35 7.20
CA TYR A 50 -1.11 -11.82 8.18
C TYR A 50 -0.75 -11.23 9.55
N PHE A 51 -1.60 -10.43 10.14
CA PHE A 51 -1.39 -9.93 11.51
C PHE A 51 -2.26 -10.76 12.45
N PRO A 52 -1.67 -11.58 13.34
CA PRO A 52 -2.45 -12.37 14.27
C PRO A 52 -3.34 -11.46 15.15
N PRO A 53 -4.60 -11.84 15.41
CA PRO A 53 -5.58 -10.97 16.07
C PRO A 53 -5.27 -10.70 17.55
N HIS A 54 -4.52 -11.59 18.21
CA HIS A 54 -4.22 -11.53 19.64
C HIS A 54 -2.79 -11.08 19.94
N ASP A 55 -1.95 -10.95 18.92
CA ASP A 55 -0.57 -10.51 19.08
C ASP A 55 -0.51 -8.97 19.18
N ASN A 56 0.58 -8.45 19.73
CA ASN A 56 0.81 -7.01 19.76
C ASN A 56 0.93 -6.46 18.33
N ILE A 57 0.17 -5.40 18.03
CA ILE A 57 0.21 -4.74 16.73
C ILE A 57 1.56 -4.10 16.45
N ASP A 58 2.24 -3.59 17.47
CA ASP A 58 3.56 -2.98 17.29
C ASP A 58 4.57 -4.04 16.79
N ASP A 59 4.51 -5.28 17.28
CA ASP A 59 5.38 -6.37 16.80
C ASP A 59 5.08 -6.72 15.33
N SER A 60 3.80 -6.73 14.95
CA SER A 60 3.37 -7.00 13.58
C SER A 60 3.82 -5.89 12.61
N ILE A 61 3.72 -4.62 13.03
CA ILE A 61 4.24 -3.47 12.28
C ILE A 61 5.78 -3.54 12.23
N ASN A 62 6.40 -3.98 13.33
CA ASN A 62 7.85 -4.03 13.45
C ASN A 62 8.50 -5.04 12.50
N GLU A 63 7.74 -6.03 12.00
CA GLU A 63 8.19 -6.89 10.91
C GLU A 63 8.62 -6.09 9.67
N PHE A 64 8.07 -4.89 9.46
CA PHE A 64 8.44 -4.00 8.35
C PHE A 64 9.56 -3.01 8.67
N LEU A 65 10.14 -2.97 9.89
CA LEU A 65 11.13 -1.93 10.27
C LEU A 65 12.33 -1.83 9.32
N THR A 66 12.78 -2.97 8.82
CA THR A 66 13.93 -3.05 7.91
C THR A 66 13.54 -2.90 6.45
N TYR A 67 12.24 -2.89 6.15
CA TYR A 67 11.72 -2.74 4.81
C TYR A 67 11.48 -1.27 4.49
N ASN A 68 12.20 -0.77 3.49
CA ASN A 68 12.06 0.62 3.05
C ASN A 68 10.99 0.77 1.97
N PHE A 69 9.85 1.37 2.33
CA PHE A 69 8.78 1.69 1.39
C PHE A 69 9.11 2.86 0.45
N ASN A 70 10.15 3.65 0.76
CA ASN A 70 10.45 4.86 -0.01
C ASN A 70 10.86 4.55 -1.45
N ARG A 71 10.37 5.38 -2.38
CA ARG A 71 10.67 5.34 -3.83
C ARG A 71 10.41 3.99 -4.49
N SER A 72 9.57 3.15 -3.88
CA SER A 72 9.19 1.86 -4.43
C SER A 72 7.67 1.76 -4.61
N PHE A 73 7.26 0.96 -5.59
CA PHE A 73 5.85 0.71 -5.87
C PHE A 73 5.43 -0.52 -5.09
N ASN A 74 4.65 -0.32 -4.02
CA ASN A 74 4.26 -1.40 -3.12
C ASN A 74 2.76 -1.66 -3.21
N ILE A 75 2.41 -2.94 -3.21
CA ILE A 75 1.05 -3.44 -2.99
C ILE A 75 1.15 -4.39 -1.82
N ILE A 76 0.40 -4.12 -0.77
CA ILE A 76 0.37 -4.88 0.46
C ILE A 76 -1.05 -5.37 0.65
N THR A 77 -1.24 -6.67 0.79
CA THR A 77 -2.57 -7.21 1.00
C THR A 77 -2.56 -8.42 1.92
N GLY A 78 -3.68 -8.64 2.59
CA GLY A 78 -3.87 -9.77 3.48
C GLY A 78 -4.77 -9.40 4.65
N ASP A 79 -4.70 -10.20 5.69
CA ASP A 79 -5.52 -10.06 6.89
C ASP A 79 -4.73 -9.30 7.95
N PHE A 80 -5.21 -8.12 8.33
CA PHE A 80 -4.58 -7.25 9.32
C PHE A 80 -5.19 -7.41 10.72
N ASN A 81 -6.38 -8.02 10.83
CA ASN A 81 -7.14 -8.07 12.07
C ASN A 81 -7.22 -6.70 12.79
N CYS A 82 -7.39 -5.63 12.02
CA CYS A 82 -7.50 -4.25 12.50
C CYS A 82 -8.88 -3.68 12.20
N ARG A 83 -9.44 -2.87 13.11
CA ARG A 83 -10.75 -2.24 12.90
C ARG A 83 -10.61 -0.72 12.83
N SER A 84 -11.06 -0.13 11.73
CA SER A 84 -11.19 1.32 11.61
C SER A 84 -12.41 1.69 10.78
N GLN A 85 -12.98 2.84 11.09
CA GLN A 85 -14.08 3.44 10.34
C GLN A 85 -13.68 3.79 8.91
N THR A 86 -12.38 4.00 8.64
CA THR A 86 -11.88 4.34 7.31
C THR A 86 -12.18 3.26 6.26
N TRP A 87 -12.20 1.98 6.64
CA TRP A 87 -12.41 0.85 5.72
C TRP A 87 -13.68 0.03 6.03
N GLY A 88 -14.61 0.59 6.79
CA GLY A 88 -15.97 0.07 6.91
C GLY A 88 -16.38 -0.49 8.27
N CYS A 89 -15.50 -0.49 9.29
CA CYS A 89 -15.91 -0.88 10.64
C CYS A 89 -16.76 0.19 11.31
N ASN A 90 -17.66 -0.20 12.22
CA ASN A 90 -18.50 0.75 12.97
C ASN A 90 -17.70 1.55 14.01
N PHE A 91 -16.57 1.01 14.46
CA PHE A 91 -15.71 1.62 15.46
C PHE A 91 -14.24 1.42 15.09
N GLU A 92 -13.39 2.20 15.74
CA GLU A 92 -11.94 2.14 15.57
C GLU A 92 -11.25 1.61 16.83
N ASP A 93 -10.47 0.54 16.68
CA ASP A 93 -9.69 -0.04 17.76
C ASP A 93 -8.25 0.50 17.80
N HIS A 94 -7.50 0.11 18.84
CA HIS A 94 -6.10 0.51 18.98
C HIS A 94 -5.25 0.05 17.80
N ARG A 95 -5.52 -1.15 17.26
CA ARG A 95 -4.77 -1.74 16.15
C ARG A 95 -5.00 -0.96 14.86
N GLY A 96 -6.24 -0.55 14.59
CA GLY A 96 -6.64 0.29 13.47
C GLY A 96 -5.94 1.64 13.48
N ARG A 97 -5.87 2.31 14.65
CA ARG A 97 -5.12 3.57 14.80
C ARG A 97 -3.64 3.41 14.51
N LYS A 98 -3.00 2.40 15.11
CA LYS A 98 -1.58 2.10 14.90
C LYS A 98 -1.26 1.79 13.44
N LEU A 99 -2.12 1.00 12.79
CA LEU A 99 -1.98 0.71 11.36
C LEU A 99 -2.12 2.01 10.54
N MET A 100 -3.10 2.86 10.83
CA MET A 100 -3.28 4.12 10.10
C MET A 100 -2.09 5.08 10.24
N GLU A 101 -1.52 5.21 11.44
CA GLU A 101 -0.29 5.96 11.68
C GLU A 101 0.85 5.41 10.82
N PHE A 102 1.06 4.10 10.83
CA PHE A 102 2.07 3.44 10.01
C PHE A 102 1.88 3.69 8.51
N LEU A 103 0.64 3.57 8.00
CA LEU A 103 0.34 3.80 6.59
C LEU A 103 0.63 5.24 6.18
N THR A 104 0.24 6.20 7.03
CA THR A 104 0.44 7.63 6.79
C THR A 104 1.92 7.98 6.73
N LEU A 105 2.73 7.47 7.66
CA LEU A 105 4.18 7.71 7.72
C LEU A 105 4.93 7.13 6.52
N ASN A 106 4.39 6.10 5.85
CA ASN A 106 5.03 5.41 4.74
C ASN A 106 4.42 5.73 3.37
N ASN A 107 3.58 6.76 3.26
CA ASN A 107 2.90 7.16 2.02
C ASN A 107 2.12 5.99 1.38
N LEU A 108 1.39 5.24 2.20
CA LEU A 108 0.55 4.12 1.80
C LEU A 108 -0.93 4.51 1.94
N ASN A 109 -1.77 3.96 1.06
CA ASN A 109 -3.21 4.26 1.02
C ASN A 109 -4.00 2.97 0.91
N ILE A 110 -5.15 2.95 1.58
CA ILE A 110 -6.10 1.83 1.53
C ILE A 110 -6.94 1.95 0.26
N CYS A 111 -7.09 0.84 -0.46
CA CYS A 111 -7.89 0.74 -1.69
C CYS A 111 -9.30 0.19 -1.46
N ASN A 112 -9.55 -0.42 -0.30
CA ASN A 112 -10.85 -0.97 0.04
C ASN A 112 -11.93 0.11 -0.01
N ILE A 113 -13.04 -0.21 -0.67
CA ILE A 113 -14.22 0.64 -0.76
C ILE A 113 -15.28 0.03 0.15
N LYS A 114 -15.67 0.76 1.21
CA LYS A 114 -16.59 0.28 2.24
C LYS A 114 -17.94 -0.17 1.67
N GLU A 115 -18.39 0.46 0.58
CA GLU A 115 -19.67 0.19 -0.07
C GLU A 115 -19.73 -1.21 -0.73
N HIS A 116 -18.59 -1.88 -0.95
CA HIS A 116 -18.55 -3.26 -1.45
C HIS A 116 -18.82 -4.32 -0.37
N GLY A 117 -18.99 -3.89 0.89
CA GLY A 117 -19.37 -4.75 2.01
C GLY A 117 -18.20 -5.47 2.69
N PRO A 118 -18.49 -6.31 3.69
CA PRO A 118 -17.51 -6.86 4.64
C PRO A 118 -16.55 -7.88 4.03
N THR A 119 -15.27 -7.88 4.37
CA THR A 119 -14.37 -8.93 3.83
C THR A 119 -14.50 -10.24 4.58
N PHE A 120 -15.13 -10.24 5.76
CA PHE A 120 -15.34 -11.40 6.61
C PHE A 120 -16.82 -11.52 7.01
N ILE A 121 -17.38 -12.72 6.92
CA ILE A 121 -18.74 -13.05 7.38
C ILE A 121 -18.68 -14.38 8.14
N SER A 122 -18.90 -14.33 9.45
CA SER A 122 -18.90 -15.54 10.28
C SER A 122 -20.14 -16.40 10.03
N HIS A 123 -20.10 -17.65 10.49
CA HIS A 123 -21.26 -18.55 10.50
C HIS A 123 -22.48 -17.97 11.24
N CYS A 124 -22.26 -17.12 12.25
CA CYS A 124 -23.32 -16.44 13.00
C CYS A 124 -23.75 -15.11 12.37
N LEU A 125 -23.39 -14.86 11.10
CA LEU A 125 -23.68 -13.63 10.35
C LEU A 125 -23.04 -12.35 10.93
N ASN A 126 -21.99 -12.49 11.75
CA ASN A 126 -21.21 -11.34 12.17
C ASN A 126 -20.26 -10.93 11.05
N THR A 127 -20.26 -9.64 10.72
CA THR A 127 -19.48 -9.10 9.60
C THR A 127 -18.25 -8.34 10.08
N GLY A 128 -17.13 -8.44 9.36
CA GLY A 128 -15.89 -7.73 9.64
C GLY A 128 -15.19 -7.27 8.37
N TYR A 129 -14.21 -6.37 8.55
CA TYR A 129 -13.34 -5.86 7.49
C TYR A 129 -11.85 -6.03 7.85
N PRO A 130 -11.40 -7.23 8.24
CA PRO A 130 -10.01 -7.44 8.64
C PRO A 130 -9.03 -7.45 7.45
N ASP A 131 -9.52 -7.73 6.25
CA ASP A 131 -8.69 -7.88 5.04
C ASP A 131 -8.54 -6.55 4.29
N LEU A 132 -7.30 -6.15 4.01
CA LEU A 132 -7.01 -4.89 3.33
C LEU A 132 -6.17 -5.09 2.07
N THR A 133 -6.36 -4.18 1.13
CA THR A 133 -5.47 -3.92 0.01
C THR A 133 -4.95 -2.50 0.16
N ILE A 134 -3.65 -2.39 0.36
CA ILE A 134 -2.92 -1.16 0.59
C ILE A 134 -1.92 -0.96 -0.56
N VAL A 135 -1.77 0.27 -1.04
CA VAL A 135 -0.82 0.59 -2.11
C VAL A 135 -0.04 1.86 -1.80
N SER A 136 1.16 1.98 -2.35
CA SER A 136 1.89 3.26 -2.35
C SER A 136 1.07 4.36 -3.02
N SER A 137 1.15 5.60 -2.53
CA SER A 137 0.42 6.76 -3.09
C SER A 137 0.61 6.91 -4.61
N ALA A 138 1.77 6.56 -5.14
CA ALA A 138 2.05 6.62 -6.58
C ALA A 138 1.20 5.63 -7.41
N LEU A 139 0.67 4.57 -6.79
CA LEU A 139 -0.15 3.54 -7.45
C LEU A 139 -1.65 3.75 -7.26
N ILE A 140 -2.11 4.62 -6.35
CA ILE A 140 -3.54 4.70 -5.99
C ILE A 140 -4.44 4.94 -7.21
N ASN A 141 -4.03 5.83 -8.12
CA ASN A 141 -4.76 6.16 -9.34
C ASN A 141 -4.73 5.04 -10.39
N LYS A 142 -3.81 4.08 -10.24
CA LYS A 142 -3.62 2.92 -11.12
C LYS A 142 -4.44 1.72 -10.70
N VAL A 143 -4.91 1.68 -9.45
CA VAL A 143 -5.84 0.64 -8.98
C VAL A 143 -7.23 0.92 -9.56
N LYS A 144 -7.81 -0.07 -10.24
CA LYS A 144 -9.13 -0.03 -10.85
C LYS A 144 -9.94 -1.24 -10.40
N LYS A 145 -11.27 -1.10 -10.33
CA LYS A 145 -12.20 -2.20 -10.03
C LYS A 145 -11.81 -2.97 -8.75
N CYS A 146 -11.43 -2.26 -7.69
CA CYS A 146 -11.20 -2.89 -6.40
C CYS A 146 -12.56 -3.24 -5.77
N GLY A 147 -12.74 -4.46 -5.27
CA GLY A 147 -13.99 -4.86 -4.64
C GLY A 147 -13.97 -6.30 -4.15
N ILE A 148 -15.14 -6.76 -3.70
CA ILE A 148 -15.34 -8.14 -3.25
C ILE A 148 -15.85 -8.99 -4.41
N LEU A 149 -15.23 -10.15 -4.61
CA LEU A 149 -15.64 -11.10 -5.64
C LEU A 149 -16.82 -11.92 -5.13
N ASP A 150 -17.88 -12.01 -5.94
CA ASP A 150 -19.05 -12.84 -5.68
C ASP A 150 -18.75 -14.31 -6.02
N ARG A 151 -17.86 -14.91 -5.22
CA ARG A 151 -17.49 -16.31 -5.34
C ARG A 151 -17.23 -16.88 -3.95
N HIS A 152 -17.79 -18.06 -3.69
CA HIS A 152 -17.53 -18.79 -2.47
C HIS A 152 -16.03 -19.13 -2.35
N SER A 153 -15.43 -18.74 -1.22
CA SER A 153 -14.01 -18.94 -0.91
C SER A 153 -13.72 -20.23 -0.16
N PHE A 154 -14.76 -20.95 0.28
CA PHE A 154 -14.65 -22.06 1.24
C PHE A 154 -14.08 -21.62 2.61
N SER A 155 -14.22 -20.34 2.93
CA SER A 155 -13.89 -19.72 4.22
C SER A 155 -14.96 -18.66 4.54
N ASP A 156 -14.99 -18.24 5.80
CA ASP A 156 -15.66 -17.03 6.29
C ASP A 156 -15.07 -15.72 5.72
N HIS A 157 -13.85 -15.74 5.18
CA HIS A 157 -13.26 -14.62 4.42
C HIS A 157 -13.74 -14.62 2.97
N ARG A 158 -13.97 -13.44 2.39
CA ARG A 158 -14.36 -13.24 1.00
C ARG A 158 -13.16 -12.79 0.16
N TYR A 159 -13.12 -13.21 -1.11
CA TYR A 159 -12.05 -12.79 -2.00
C TYR A 159 -12.13 -11.30 -2.31
N ILE A 160 -11.03 -10.58 -2.10
CA ILE A 160 -10.83 -9.23 -2.63
C ILE A 160 -10.16 -9.35 -4.00
N TYR A 161 -10.63 -8.58 -4.97
CA TYR A 161 -9.99 -8.46 -6.27
C TYR A 161 -9.77 -6.99 -6.62
N PHE A 162 -8.75 -6.73 -7.42
CA PHE A 162 -8.51 -5.43 -8.03
C PHE A 162 -7.71 -5.61 -9.31
N LYS A 163 -7.80 -4.63 -10.21
CA LYS A 163 -7.00 -4.54 -11.43
C LYS A 163 -5.97 -3.43 -11.26
N LEU A 164 -4.72 -3.70 -11.60
CA LEU A 164 -3.69 -2.69 -11.65
C LEU A 164 -3.39 -2.31 -13.10
N ASP A 165 -3.54 -1.03 -13.41
CA ASP A 165 -3.18 -0.49 -14.73
C ASP A 165 -1.77 0.08 -14.69
N LEU A 166 -0.83 -0.62 -15.31
CA LEU A 166 0.59 -0.25 -15.33
C LEU A 166 1.01 0.52 -16.58
N GLU A 167 0.06 1.07 -17.32
CA GLU A 167 0.36 2.04 -18.36
C GLU A 167 0.91 3.33 -17.73
N PHE A 168 2.23 3.39 -17.60
CA PHE A 168 2.95 4.62 -17.33
C PHE A 168 2.88 5.48 -18.58
N GLN A 169 1.85 6.32 -18.64
CA GLN A 169 1.98 7.55 -19.40
C GLN A 169 3.11 8.34 -18.74
N PRO A 170 4.11 8.84 -19.50
CA PRO A 170 5.00 9.85 -18.94
C PRO A 170 4.07 10.91 -18.40
N SER A 171 4.08 11.14 -17.09
CA SER A 171 3.43 12.32 -16.55
C SER A 171 4.04 13.45 -17.36
N THR A 172 3.24 14.12 -18.20
CA THR A 172 3.53 15.50 -18.53
C THR A 172 3.73 16.13 -17.17
N GLU A 173 5.00 16.35 -16.83
CA GLU A 173 5.41 16.90 -15.56
C GLU A 173 4.47 18.05 -15.24
N PHE A 174 4.14 18.19 -13.96
CA PHE A 174 3.46 19.35 -13.44
C PHE A 174 4.20 20.61 -13.95
N TYR A 175 3.79 21.12 -15.12
CA TYR A 175 4.22 22.42 -15.57
C TYR A 175 3.70 23.33 -14.48
N LEU A 176 4.63 23.97 -13.77
CA LEU A 176 4.33 24.96 -12.77
C LEU A 176 3.49 26.03 -13.47
N LYS A 177 2.17 25.90 -13.37
CA LYS A 177 1.20 26.79 -14.01
C LYS A 177 1.16 28.06 -13.17
N THR A 178 2.08 28.95 -13.45
CA THR A 178 2.06 30.29 -12.89
C THR A 178 1.23 31.18 -13.83
N GLY A 179 0.52 32.18 -13.29
CA GLY A 179 -0.21 33.16 -14.11
C GLY A 179 0.69 33.94 -15.09
N TYR A 180 2.01 33.87 -14.91
CA TYR A 180 3.01 34.55 -15.72
C TYR A 180 3.79 33.62 -16.68
N GLY A 181 3.55 32.30 -16.61
CA GLY A 181 4.36 31.29 -17.29
C GLY A 181 5.71 31.02 -16.60
N SER A 182 6.26 29.81 -16.79
CA SER A 182 7.47 29.32 -16.11
C SER A 182 8.68 30.25 -16.28
N GLY A 183 8.89 30.80 -17.48
CA GLY A 183 10.02 31.69 -17.75
C GLY A 183 9.96 33.07 -17.09
N LYS A 184 8.77 33.67 -16.92
CA LYS A 184 8.64 34.94 -16.16
C LYS A 184 8.73 34.67 -14.66
N PHE A 185 8.16 33.57 -14.18
CA PHE A 185 8.29 33.16 -12.79
C PHE A 185 9.75 32.94 -12.40
N LEU A 186 10.51 32.17 -13.16
CA LEU A 186 11.93 31.93 -12.89
C LEU A 186 12.75 33.22 -12.91
N ARG A 187 12.47 34.13 -13.86
CA ARG A 187 13.13 35.45 -13.91
C ARG A 187 12.78 36.33 -12.72
N GLY A 188 11.54 36.29 -12.25
CA GLY A 188 11.10 37.01 -11.06
C GLY A 188 11.66 36.42 -9.77
N LEU A 189 11.81 35.08 -9.70
CA LEU A 189 12.33 34.40 -8.52
C LEU A 189 13.85 34.54 -8.38
N LYS A 190 14.60 34.52 -9.49
CA LYS A 190 16.08 34.50 -9.51
C LYS A 190 16.75 35.56 -8.61
N PRO A 191 16.30 36.83 -8.57
CA PRO A 191 16.87 37.85 -7.70
C PRO A 191 16.61 37.62 -6.20
N HIS A 192 15.57 36.87 -5.85
CA HIS A 192 15.20 36.58 -4.46
C HIS A 192 15.88 35.32 -3.91
N ILE A 193 16.43 34.45 -4.76
CA ILE A 193 17.06 33.19 -4.34
C ILE A 193 18.25 33.43 -3.42
N GLU A 194 19.17 34.34 -3.78
CA GLU A 194 20.37 34.61 -2.97
C GLU A 194 20.02 35.19 -1.59
N PRO A 195 19.17 36.24 -1.48
CA PRO A 195 18.73 36.77 -0.19
C PRO A 195 18.03 35.72 0.69
N LEU A 196 17.13 34.91 0.11
CA LEU A 196 16.43 33.84 0.82
C LEU A 196 17.39 32.76 1.31
N THR A 197 18.37 32.38 0.49
CA THR A 197 19.39 31.39 0.86
C THR A 197 20.24 31.89 2.02
N ARG A 198 20.63 33.18 2.03
CA ARG A 198 21.36 33.77 3.17
C ARG A 198 20.50 33.83 4.44
N GLN A 199 19.22 34.18 4.32
CA GLN A 199 18.29 34.16 5.46
C GLN A 199 18.12 32.75 6.02
N LEU A 200 17.88 31.74 5.18
CA LEU A 200 17.75 30.36 5.63
C LEU A 200 19.03 29.83 6.29
N ASN A 201 20.20 30.18 5.75
CA ASN A 201 21.48 29.81 6.34
C ASN A 201 21.78 30.57 7.64
N SER A 202 21.19 31.74 7.86
CA SER A 202 21.29 32.49 9.13
C SER A 202 20.34 31.99 10.23
N VAL A 203 19.38 31.12 9.88
CA VAL A 203 18.41 30.52 10.82
C VAL A 203 18.94 29.23 11.46
N TYR A 204 20.15 28.77 11.09
CA TYR A 204 20.87 27.79 11.90
C TYR A 204 21.51 28.46 13.13
N CYS A 205 20.70 28.61 14.18
CA CYS A 205 21.14 28.39 15.56
C CYS A 205 20.77 26.96 15.96
#